data_AF-A0AAR5PBZ9-F1
#
_entry.id   AF-A0AAR5PBZ9-F1
#
_cell.length_a   1.000
_cell.length_b   1.000
_cell.length_c   1.000
_cell.angle_alpha   90.00
_cell.angle_beta   90.00
_cell.angle_gamma   90.00
#
_symmetry.space_group_name_H-M   'P 1'
#
loop_
_entity.id
_entity.type
_entity.pdbx_description
1 polymer ?
#
loop_
_entity_poly.entity_id
_entity_poly.type
_entity_poly.pdbx_seq_one_letter_code
_entity_poly.pdbx_strand_id
1 'polypeptide(L)'
;MLLSGLRMKERFVLCASVIAVLFTLMLIMDIQMDLGLSRKHLVPSHGRIKTVINEEGPEAAYHSFKNRLLQKTHSGISMNISKENLPNETALLRGEAGRESGAGQMQNQVSNKEQEDDFSDLLDYLMLDTYERGKFRADLSRINPVVAAEETKSKNPTIGELKNINLEKNATTLEKFHMQISQHELYSKDCPLVDELLRQMQTETVLHVAQKSGGTQLKLVIDYPNDLQALFKPMRFPREQQTLPNHFYFTDYERHNAEIAAFHLDRLMGFRRAMPVTGRLLNVTSELYSKAEGDLLSTFFISPSENLCFHGKCSYYCDTSHAICGSPDKLEGSFAAFLPSSKLAPTKVWRHPWRRSYHK
;
A
#
# COMPACT_ATOMS: atom_id res chain seq x y z
N MET A 1 -11.96 52.10 -37.57
CA MET A 1 -12.61 53.39 -37.88
C MET A 1 -13.72 53.79 -36.88
N LEU A 2 -13.74 53.27 -35.63
CA LEU A 2 -14.87 53.45 -34.70
C LEU A 2 -14.53 54.03 -33.30
N LEU A 3 -13.31 54.54 -33.08
CA LEU A 3 -12.86 54.97 -31.73
C LEU A 3 -12.50 56.46 -31.61
N SER A 4 -12.68 57.27 -32.65
CA SER A 4 -12.20 58.66 -32.70
C SER A 4 -13.16 59.71 -32.10
N GLY A 5 -14.09 59.31 -31.22
CA GLY A 5 -15.05 60.26 -30.59
C GLY A 5 -15.42 59.98 -29.13
N LEU A 6 -14.98 58.86 -28.56
CA LEU A 6 -15.41 58.42 -27.22
C LEU A 6 -14.54 59.03 -26.11
N ARG A 7 -15.17 59.48 -25.01
CA ARG A 7 -14.47 60.01 -23.83
C ARG A 7 -13.64 58.90 -23.18
N MET A 8 -12.51 59.25 -22.54
CA MET A 8 -11.58 58.27 -21.94
C MET A 8 -12.27 57.24 -21.02
N LYS A 9 -13.31 57.65 -20.30
CA LYS A 9 -14.11 56.77 -19.44
C LYS A 9 -14.90 55.71 -20.23
N GLU A 10 -15.48 56.09 -21.37
CA GLU A 10 -16.24 55.17 -22.24
C GLU A 10 -15.31 54.16 -22.91
N ARG A 11 -14.10 54.59 -23.29
CA ARG A 11 -13.06 53.68 -23.81
C ARG A 11 -12.63 52.65 -22.78
N PHE A 12 -12.52 53.06 -21.52
CA PHE A 12 -12.16 52.14 -20.43
C PHE A 12 -13.27 51.11 -20.18
N VAL A 13 -14.54 51.55 -20.17
CA VAL A 13 -15.69 50.64 -20.00
C VAL A 13 -15.82 49.67 -21.17
N LEU A 14 -15.60 50.13 -22.41
CA LEU A 14 -15.57 49.26 -23.59
C LEU A 14 -14.44 48.23 -23.52
N CYS A 15 -13.23 48.64 -23.15
CA CYS A 15 -12.11 47.71 -22.96
C CYS A 15 -12.41 46.68 -21.85
N ALA A 16 -12.92 47.12 -20.70
CA ALA A 16 -13.27 46.22 -19.60
C ALA A 16 -14.38 45.22 -20.02
N SER A 17 -15.36 45.67 -20.79
CA SER A 17 -16.44 44.82 -21.30
C SER A 17 -15.92 43.78 -22.30
N VAL A 18 -15.03 44.18 -23.22
CA VAL A 18 -14.40 43.25 -24.17
C VAL A 18 -13.52 42.22 -23.44
N ILE A 19 -12.77 42.64 -22.42
CA ILE A 19 -11.96 41.72 -21.60
C ILE A 19 -12.85 40.74 -20.84
N ALA A 20 -13.96 41.20 -20.26
CA ALA A 20 -14.92 40.32 -19.56
C ALA A 20 -15.51 39.27 -20.52
N VAL A 21 -15.90 39.68 -21.73
CA VAL A 21 -16.43 38.75 -22.76
C VAL A 21 -15.36 37.74 -23.17
N LEU A 22 -14.12 38.16 -23.42
CA LEU A 22 -13.03 37.25 -23.77
C LEU A 22 -12.70 36.28 -22.63
N PHE A 23 -12.75 36.75 -21.37
CA PHE A 23 -12.54 35.91 -20.20
C PHE A 23 -13.65 34.86 -20.06
N THR A 24 -14.92 35.24 -20.29
CA THR A 24 -16.02 34.27 -20.30
C THR A 24 -15.91 33.26 -21.44
N LEU A 25 -15.45 33.66 -22.63
CA LEU A 25 -15.21 32.73 -23.74
C LEU A 25 -14.07 31.76 -23.44
N MET A 26 -13.02 32.22 -22.75
CA MET A 26 -11.94 31.35 -22.28
C MET A 26 -12.43 30.33 -21.26
N LEU A 27 -13.24 30.73 -20.27
CA LEU A 27 -13.84 29.80 -19.31
C LEU A 27 -14.76 28.77 -19.99
N ILE A 28 -15.54 29.20 -21.00
CA ILE A 28 -16.38 28.27 -21.78
C ILE A 28 -15.52 27.28 -22.57
N MET A 29 -14.42 27.73 -23.18
CA MET A 29 -13.49 26.83 -23.87
C MET A 29 -12.82 25.85 -22.90
N ASP A 30 -12.43 26.31 -21.71
CA ASP A 30 -11.80 25.46 -20.68
C ASP A 30 -12.79 24.39 -20.18
N ILE A 31 -14.04 24.78 -19.91
CA ILE A 31 -15.14 23.86 -19.56
C ILE A 31 -15.43 22.88 -20.71
N GLN A 32 -15.42 23.33 -21.97
CA GLN A 32 -15.63 22.46 -23.13
C GLN A 32 -14.47 21.49 -23.36
N MET A 33 -13.25 21.89 -23.00
CA MET A 33 -12.05 21.07 -23.08
C MET A 33 -12.04 20.00 -21.97
N ASP A 34 -12.46 20.36 -20.75
CA ASP A 34 -12.64 19.44 -19.62
C ASP A 34 -13.81 18.46 -19.81
N LEU A 35 -14.88 18.88 -20.49
CA LEU A 35 -16.02 18.02 -20.86
C LEU A 35 -15.83 17.26 -22.18
N GLY A 36 -14.68 17.42 -22.85
CA GLY A 36 -14.33 16.66 -24.05
C GLY A 36 -15.27 16.86 -25.26
N LEU A 37 -15.98 17.98 -25.34
CA LEU A 37 -16.95 18.29 -26.41
C LEU A 37 -16.25 18.82 -27.66
N SER A 38 -15.26 18.09 -28.17
CA SER A 38 -14.76 18.28 -29.53
C SER A 38 -15.58 17.43 -30.48
N ARG A 39 -16.13 18.03 -31.55
CA ARG A 39 -16.99 17.42 -32.57
C ARG A 39 -16.42 16.10 -33.12
N LYS A 40 -16.69 14.98 -32.45
CA LYS A 40 -16.72 13.62 -33.01
C LYS A 40 -17.77 12.82 -32.25
N HIS A 41 -18.85 12.50 -32.96
CA HIS A 41 -19.90 11.52 -32.68
C HIS A 41 -20.19 11.20 -31.19
N LEU A 42 -21.28 11.79 -30.66
CA LEU A 42 -21.91 11.31 -29.43
C LEU A 42 -22.41 9.87 -29.68
N VAL A 43 -21.92 8.92 -28.89
CA VAL A 43 -22.57 7.62 -28.70
C VAL A 43 -23.00 7.55 -27.24
N PRO A 44 -24.26 7.21 -26.92
CA PRO A 44 -24.72 7.12 -25.55
C PRO A 44 -23.97 6.02 -24.80
N SER A 45 -23.36 6.31 -23.65
CA SER A 45 -22.74 5.31 -22.79
C SER A 45 -23.77 4.67 -21.86
N HIS A 46 -24.80 4.06 -22.42
CA HIS A 46 -25.63 3.11 -21.68
C HIS A 46 -25.90 1.87 -22.52
N GLY A 47 -25.52 0.72 -21.97
CA GLY A 47 -26.03 -0.59 -22.34
C GLY A 47 -25.71 -1.06 -23.76
N ARG A 48 -24.54 -1.66 -23.96
CA ARG A 48 -24.37 -2.73 -24.94
C ARG A 48 -23.41 -3.81 -24.43
N ILE A 49 -24.00 -4.86 -23.88
CA ILE A 49 -23.46 -6.21 -24.03
C ILE A 49 -23.51 -6.53 -25.52
N LYS A 50 -22.38 -6.92 -26.12
CA LYS A 50 -22.27 -7.81 -27.30
C LYS A 50 -20.81 -8.23 -27.46
N THR A 51 -20.52 -9.48 -27.11
CA THR A 51 -20.28 -10.61 -28.04
C THR A 51 -19.06 -10.41 -28.92
N VAL A 52 -18.07 -11.26 -28.64
CA VAL A 52 -16.88 -11.58 -29.43
C VAL A 52 -17.14 -11.43 -30.93
N ILE A 53 -16.40 -10.52 -31.57
CA ILE A 53 -16.00 -10.64 -32.96
C ILE A 53 -14.49 -10.39 -32.96
N ASN A 54 -13.75 -11.41 -33.38
CA ASN A 54 -12.31 -11.39 -33.60
C ASN A 54 -11.96 -10.41 -34.72
N GLU A 55 -10.75 -9.86 -34.62
CA GLU A 55 -10.03 -8.99 -35.56
C GLU A 55 -9.99 -7.51 -35.18
N GLU A 56 -8.97 -7.14 -34.39
CA GLU A 56 -8.15 -5.92 -34.58
C GLU A 56 -6.93 -5.98 -33.62
N GLY A 57 -5.74 -5.76 -34.17
CA GLY A 57 -4.45 -6.10 -33.55
C GLY A 57 -3.99 -5.25 -32.35
N PRO A 58 -2.89 -5.65 -31.69
CA PRO A 58 -2.36 -5.06 -30.45
C PRO A 58 -1.89 -3.60 -30.57
N GLU A 59 -1.84 -3.03 -31.77
CA GLU A 59 -1.35 -1.68 -32.03
C GLU A 59 -2.38 -0.59 -31.69
N ALA A 60 -3.68 -0.88 -31.84
CA ALA A 60 -4.75 0.09 -31.57
C ALA A 60 -4.84 0.47 -30.08
N ALA A 61 -4.58 -0.50 -29.18
CA ALA A 61 -4.55 -0.28 -27.74
C ALA A 61 -3.36 0.61 -27.30
N TYR A 62 -2.20 0.45 -27.96
CA TYR A 62 -1.00 1.22 -27.67
C TYR A 62 -1.13 2.70 -28.08
N HIS A 63 -1.76 2.97 -29.22
CA HIS A 63 -1.98 4.34 -29.70
C HIS A 63 -2.97 5.13 -28.83
N SER A 64 -4.00 4.47 -28.29
CA SER A 64 -4.93 5.08 -27.32
C SER A 64 -4.22 5.52 -26.03
N PHE A 65 -3.28 4.71 -25.54
CA PHE A 65 -2.53 4.99 -24.30
C PHE A 65 -1.49 6.11 -24.49
N LYS A 66 -0.79 6.14 -25.63
CA LYS A 66 0.20 7.19 -25.96
C LYS A 66 -0.43 8.58 -26.04
N ASN A 67 -1.61 8.69 -26.65
CA ASN A 67 -2.29 9.98 -26.82
C ASN A 67 -2.79 10.56 -25.48
N ARG A 68 -3.14 9.71 -24.51
CA ARG A 68 -3.54 10.13 -23.15
C ARG A 68 -2.37 10.58 -22.28
N LEU A 69 -1.18 10.02 -22.49
CA LEU A 69 0.02 10.37 -21.71
C LEU A 69 0.65 11.69 -22.19
N LEU A 70 0.61 11.96 -23.50
CA LEU A 70 1.14 13.20 -24.08
C LEU A 70 0.30 14.44 -23.77
N GLN A 71 -1.00 14.28 -23.49
CA GLN A 71 -1.84 15.40 -23.03
C GLN A 71 -1.52 15.85 -21.61
N LYS A 72 -0.92 15.00 -20.77
CA LYS A 72 -0.61 15.32 -19.35
C LYS A 72 0.76 15.99 -19.14
N THR A 73 1.60 16.09 -20.17
CA THR A 73 2.95 16.67 -20.08
C THR A 73 3.03 18.16 -20.39
N HIS A 74 1.92 18.82 -20.74
CA HIS A 74 1.89 20.27 -21.03
C HIS A 74 1.31 21.15 -19.91
N SER A 75 0.95 20.59 -18.76
CA SER A 75 0.50 21.35 -17.59
C SER A 75 1.63 21.36 -16.55
N GLY A 76 2.46 22.39 -16.59
CA GLY A 76 3.69 22.49 -15.78
C GLY A 76 3.43 22.49 -14.28
N ILE A 77 4.12 21.61 -13.55
CA ILE A 77 4.35 21.72 -12.11
C ILE A 77 5.81 21.36 -11.81
N SER A 78 6.48 22.30 -11.14
CA SER A 78 7.87 22.28 -10.70
C SER A 78 8.20 21.09 -9.80
N MET A 79 9.15 20.27 -10.21
CA MET A 79 9.77 19.23 -9.38
C MET A 79 10.88 19.85 -8.54
N ASN A 80 10.60 20.18 -7.28
CA ASN A 80 11.61 20.29 -6.24
C ASN A 80 11.61 18.99 -5.43
N ILE A 81 12.46 18.04 -5.85
CA ILE A 81 12.83 16.88 -5.03
C ILE A 81 14.20 17.17 -4.42
N SER A 82 14.20 17.32 -3.11
CA SER A 82 15.36 17.55 -2.26
C SER A 82 16.41 16.44 -2.48
N LYS A 83 17.61 16.86 -2.89
CA LYS A 83 18.82 16.03 -2.93
C LYS A 83 19.33 15.85 -1.50
N GLU A 84 19.53 14.61 -1.07
CA GLU A 84 20.49 14.28 -0.02
C GLU A 84 21.66 13.49 -0.61
N ASN A 85 22.84 13.86 -0.14
CA ASN A 85 24.15 13.60 -0.73
C ASN A 85 24.62 12.15 -0.61
N LEU A 86 25.22 11.61 -1.67
CA LEU A 86 26.26 10.58 -1.60
C LEU A 86 27.53 11.11 -2.31
N PRO A 87 28.74 10.88 -1.78
CA PRO A 87 29.97 11.25 -2.46
C PRO A 87 30.36 10.25 -3.56
N ASN A 88 31.08 10.81 -4.54
CA ASN A 88 31.63 10.21 -5.74
C ASN A 88 32.51 8.97 -5.48
N GLU A 89 32.44 7.99 -6.38
CA GLU A 89 33.65 7.35 -6.89
C GLU A 89 33.47 6.92 -8.35
N THR A 90 34.36 7.46 -9.17
CA THR A 90 34.59 7.18 -10.59
C THR A 90 35.41 5.91 -10.75
N ALA A 91 34.96 4.98 -11.59
CA ALA A 91 35.86 4.05 -12.28
C ALA A 91 35.34 3.73 -13.68
N LEU A 92 36.09 4.24 -14.66
CA LEU A 92 36.04 3.97 -16.09
C LEU A 92 36.71 2.62 -16.42
N LEU A 93 36.53 2.23 -17.69
CA LEU A 93 37.28 1.27 -18.54
C LEU A 93 36.54 -0.06 -18.77
N ARG A 94 35.94 -0.36 -19.94
CA ARG A 94 36.37 -0.35 -21.36
C ARG A 94 37.11 -1.64 -21.76
N GLY A 95 36.63 -2.30 -22.81
CA GLY A 95 37.30 -3.38 -23.56
C GLY A 95 36.27 -4.39 -24.10
N GLU A 96 35.59 -4.10 -25.21
CA GLU A 96 35.96 -4.40 -26.61
C GLU A 96 35.80 -5.86 -27.05
N ALA A 97 35.22 -5.96 -28.25
CA ALA A 97 34.66 -7.13 -28.88
C ALA A 97 35.71 -7.90 -29.70
N GLY A 98 35.63 -9.23 -29.67
CA GLY A 98 36.30 -10.13 -30.62
C GLY A 98 35.28 -11.06 -31.26
N ARG A 99 35.07 -10.92 -32.57
CA ARG A 99 34.36 -11.86 -33.44
C ARG A 99 35.28 -13.04 -33.74
N GLU A 100 34.84 -14.26 -33.49
CA GLU A 100 35.22 -15.43 -34.30
C GLU A 100 34.02 -16.33 -34.53
N SER A 101 33.90 -16.75 -35.79
CA SER A 101 32.77 -17.45 -36.39
C SER A 101 33.09 -18.93 -36.59
N GLY A 102 32.25 -19.78 -35.99
CA GLY A 102 31.66 -20.96 -36.65
C GLY A 102 32.49 -22.24 -36.78
N ALA A 103 32.32 -23.16 -35.82
CA ALA A 103 32.15 -24.58 -36.10
C ALA A 103 31.20 -25.18 -35.04
N GLY A 104 30.14 -25.83 -35.52
CA GLY A 104 28.89 -26.06 -34.77
C GLY A 104 28.98 -27.02 -33.60
N GLN A 105 28.25 -26.68 -32.54
CA GLN A 105 27.71 -27.63 -31.58
C GLN A 105 26.20 -27.38 -31.44
N MET A 106 25.41 -28.43 -31.67
CA MET A 106 23.99 -28.47 -31.34
C MET A 106 23.80 -28.08 -29.87
N GLN A 107 23.25 -26.89 -29.63
CA GLN A 107 22.69 -26.56 -28.32
C GLN A 107 21.33 -27.26 -28.20
N ASN A 108 21.27 -28.30 -27.35
CA ASN A 108 20.01 -28.77 -26.81
C ASN A 108 19.34 -27.61 -26.08
N GLN A 109 18.27 -27.07 -26.67
CA GLN A 109 17.33 -26.22 -25.96
C GLN A 109 16.66 -27.07 -24.86
N VAL A 110 17.19 -27.01 -23.65
CA VAL A 110 16.45 -27.44 -22.46
C VAL A 110 15.36 -26.39 -22.26
N SER A 111 14.14 -26.74 -22.67
CA SER A 111 12.96 -26.00 -22.26
C SER A 111 12.84 -26.16 -20.75
N ASN A 112 13.27 -25.16 -19.97
CA ASN A 112 12.86 -25.05 -18.58
C ASN A 112 11.37 -24.70 -18.58
N LYS A 113 10.52 -25.72 -18.72
CA LYS A 113 9.18 -25.66 -18.15
C LYS A 113 9.41 -25.60 -16.64
N GLU A 114 9.03 -24.48 -16.03
CA GLU A 114 8.92 -24.41 -14.57
C GLU A 114 8.06 -25.60 -14.14
N GLN A 115 8.67 -26.53 -13.41
CA GLN A 115 7.98 -27.68 -12.89
C GLN A 115 7.05 -27.16 -11.80
N GLU A 116 5.75 -27.18 -12.09
CA GLU A 116 4.71 -26.80 -11.15
C GLU A 116 4.76 -27.78 -9.96
N ASP A 117 5.04 -27.25 -8.78
CA ASP A 117 5.10 -28.02 -7.54
C ASP A 117 3.68 -28.46 -7.16
N ASP A 118 3.47 -29.76 -6.97
CA ASP A 118 2.16 -30.31 -6.63
C ASP A 118 1.85 -30.23 -5.13
N PHE A 119 2.80 -29.73 -4.32
CA PHE A 119 2.69 -29.56 -2.86
C PHE A 119 2.30 -30.85 -2.13
N SER A 120 2.58 -32.03 -2.71
CA SER A 120 2.21 -33.32 -2.11
C SER A 120 2.88 -33.51 -0.75
N ASP A 121 4.11 -33.03 -0.60
CA ASP A 121 4.86 -33.06 0.66
C ASP A 121 4.19 -32.23 1.77
N LEU A 122 3.60 -31.08 1.42
CA LEU A 122 2.86 -30.23 2.35
C LEU A 122 1.56 -30.91 2.76
N LEU A 123 0.87 -31.58 1.82
CA LEU A 123 -0.34 -32.32 2.11
C LEU A 123 -0.04 -33.52 3.01
N ASP A 124 1.02 -34.26 2.74
CA ASP A 124 1.49 -35.36 3.58
C ASP A 124 1.81 -34.87 5.00
N TYR A 125 2.51 -33.73 5.13
CA TYR A 125 2.76 -33.11 6.43
C TYR A 125 1.47 -32.71 7.19
N LEU A 126 0.47 -32.21 6.47
CA LEU A 126 -0.86 -31.90 7.04
C LEU A 126 -1.64 -33.15 7.44
N MET A 127 -1.30 -34.33 6.91
CA MET A 127 -1.94 -35.59 7.30
C MET A 127 -1.24 -36.29 8.49
N LEU A 128 -0.03 -35.88 8.86
CA LEU A 128 0.71 -36.41 10.01
C LEU A 128 0.02 -36.08 11.34
N ASP A 129 0.18 -36.98 12.32
CA ASP A 129 -0.27 -36.76 13.70
C ASP A 129 0.63 -35.75 14.46
N THR A 130 0.22 -35.37 15.68
CA THR A 130 0.93 -34.33 16.44
C THR A 130 2.36 -34.73 16.84
N TYR A 131 2.62 -36.03 17.00
CA TYR A 131 3.92 -36.57 17.36
C TYR A 131 4.85 -36.62 16.13
N GLU A 132 4.35 -37.11 15.00
CA GLU A 132 5.08 -37.20 13.75
C GLU A 132 5.43 -35.82 13.17
N ARG A 133 4.51 -34.86 13.25
CA ARG A 133 4.81 -33.45 12.91
C ARG A 133 5.92 -32.88 13.79
N GLY A 134 5.98 -33.28 15.06
CA GLY A 134 7.03 -32.88 15.99
C GLY A 134 8.41 -33.39 15.56
N LYS A 135 8.48 -34.65 15.13
CA LYS A 135 9.72 -35.28 14.62
C LYS A 135 10.15 -34.67 13.28
N PHE A 136 9.23 -34.50 12.35
CA PHE A 136 9.49 -33.89 11.03
C PHE A 136 10.06 -32.47 11.16
N ARG A 137 9.50 -31.66 12.08
CA ARG A 137 10.04 -30.33 12.41
C ARG A 137 11.45 -30.39 12.98
N ALA A 138 11.74 -31.32 13.88
CA ALA A 138 13.06 -31.48 14.47
C ALA A 138 14.11 -31.84 13.40
N ASP A 139 13.75 -32.69 12.44
CA ASP A 139 14.64 -33.08 11.34
C ASP A 139 14.84 -31.94 10.33
N LEU A 140 13.79 -31.19 9.98
CA LEU A 140 13.92 -30.02 9.09
C LEU A 140 14.77 -28.91 9.71
N SER A 141 14.62 -28.69 11.02
CA SER A 141 15.39 -27.69 11.78
C SER A 141 16.89 -28.03 11.84
N ARG A 142 17.25 -29.31 11.71
CA ARG A 142 18.66 -29.77 11.66
C ARG A 142 19.30 -29.54 10.30
N ILE A 143 18.52 -29.60 9.22
CA ILE A 143 19.03 -29.55 7.84
C ILE A 143 19.18 -28.10 7.36
N ASN A 144 18.23 -27.23 7.70
CA ASN A 144 18.25 -25.82 7.32
C ASN A 144 18.02 -24.94 8.55
N PRO A 145 19.08 -24.53 9.27
CA PRO A 145 18.95 -23.55 10.33
C PRO A 145 18.60 -22.19 9.70
N VAL A 146 17.30 -21.90 9.54
CA VAL A 146 16.81 -20.57 9.16
C VAL A 146 17.09 -19.55 10.27
N VAL A 147 17.26 -20.05 11.50
CA VAL A 147 17.84 -19.33 12.62
C VAL A 147 19.20 -19.98 12.85
N ALA A 148 20.29 -19.21 12.71
CA ALA A 148 21.62 -19.68 13.05
C ALA A 148 21.60 -20.21 14.51
N ALA A 149 21.58 -21.54 14.66
CA ALA A 149 21.60 -22.20 15.96
C ALA A 149 22.99 -22.12 16.63
N GLU A 150 23.93 -21.43 16.01
CA GLU A 150 25.34 -21.35 16.42
C GLU A 150 25.79 -19.92 16.77
N GLU A 151 24.97 -19.13 17.45
CA GLU A 151 25.50 -18.02 18.28
C GLU A 151 25.39 -18.39 19.76
N THR A 152 26.39 -19.14 20.21
CA THR A 152 26.94 -19.20 21.58
C THR A 152 26.21 -18.33 22.61
N LYS A 153 25.21 -18.85 23.35
CA LYS A 153 24.57 -18.21 24.53
C LYS A 153 24.62 -16.67 24.49
N SER A 154 24.21 -16.08 23.36
CA SER A 154 24.29 -14.64 23.19
C SER A 154 23.32 -14.03 24.19
N LYS A 155 23.76 -13.01 24.94
CA LYS A 155 22.82 -12.24 25.76
C LYS A 155 21.74 -11.72 24.80
N ASN A 156 20.47 -11.96 25.12
CA ASN A 156 19.33 -11.48 24.34
C ASN A 156 18.66 -10.32 25.11
N PRO A 157 19.34 -9.17 25.26
CA PRO A 157 18.84 -8.10 26.10
C PRO A 157 17.58 -7.48 25.49
N THR A 158 16.68 -7.03 26.35
CA THR A 158 15.46 -6.32 25.94
C THR A 158 15.68 -4.81 25.83
N ILE A 159 14.79 -4.10 25.14
CA ILE A 159 14.83 -2.62 25.08
C ILE A 159 14.81 -2.03 26.50
N GLY A 160 13.97 -2.56 27.40
CA GLY A 160 13.89 -2.12 28.79
C GLY A 160 15.22 -2.25 29.53
N GLU A 161 15.90 -3.38 29.36
CA GLU A 161 17.23 -3.63 29.94
C GLU A 161 18.31 -2.72 29.35
N LEU A 162 18.35 -2.58 28.02
CA LEU A 162 19.36 -1.76 27.34
C LEU A 162 19.24 -0.28 27.68
N LYS A 163 18.02 0.21 27.91
CA LYS A 163 17.74 1.60 28.26
C LYS A 163 17.67 1.84 29.78
N ASN A 164 17.78 0.79 30.60
CA ASN A 164 17.57 0.84 32.06
C ASN A 164 16.23 1.50 32.44
N ILE A 165 15.16 1.20 31.70
CA ILE A 165 13.83 1.78 31.95
C ILE A 165 13.07 0.87 32.91
N ASN A 166 12.67 1.42 34.06
CA ASN A 166 11.73 0.76 34.96
C ASN A 166 10.32 1.22 34.61
N LEU A 167 9.48 0.28 34.18
CA LEU A 167 8.08 0.57 33.86
C LEU A 167 7.31 1.00 35.11
N GLU A 168 6.47 2.02 34.97
CA GLU A 168 5.54 2.41 36.01
C GLU A 168 4.46 1.32 36.23
N LYS A 169 3.85 1.30 37.42
CA LYS A 169 2.83 0.28 37.75
C LYS A 169 1.59 0.32 36.83
N ASN A 170 1.30 1.51 36.29
CA ASN A 170 0.23 1.83 35.37
C ASN A 170 0.63 1.73 33.88
N ALA A 171 1.82 1.20 33.56
CA ALA A 171 2.24 1.04 32.17
C ALA A 171 1.24 0.20 31.36
N THR A 172 0.98 0.66 30.16
CA THR A 172 0.03 0.09 29.21
C THR A 172 0.55 -1.25 28.68
N THR A 173 -0.34 -2.07 28.11
CA THR A 173 0.07 -3.35 27.51
C THR A 173 1.06 -3.14 26.37
N LEU A 174 0.87 -2.10 25.57
CA LEU A 174 1.75 -1.77 24.44
C LEU A 174 3.14 -1.33 24.91
N GLU A 175 3.24 -0.49 25.95
CA GLU A 175 4.53 -0.10 26.52
C GLU A 175 5.28 -1.27 27.13
N LYS A 176 4.57 -2.14 27.86
CA LYS A 176 5.13 -3.40 28.39
C LYS A 176 5.67 -4.27 27.27
N PHE A 177 4.92 -4.39 26.17
CA PHE A 177 5.34 -5.12 24.98
C PHE A 177 6.60 -4.50 24.36
N HIS A 178 6.63 -3.17 24.17
CA HIS A 178 7.79 -2.46 23.63
C HIS A 178 9.05 -2.68 24.47
N MET A 179 8.94 -2.70 25.80
CA MET A 179 10.10 -2.94 26.66
C MET A 179 10.61 -4.37 26.60
N GLN A 180 9.76 -5.34 26.25
CA GLN A 180 10.13 -6.76 26.12
C GLN A 180 10.69 -7.14 24.74
N ILE A 181 10.61 -6.25 23.74
CA ILE A 181 11.29 -6.46 22.45
C ILE A 181 12.77 -6.70 22.72
N SER A 182 13.31 -7.78 22.17
CA SER A 182 14.67 -8.22 22.40
C SER A 182 15.53 -8.10 21.14
N GLN A 183 16.82 -8.39 21.26
CA GLN A 183 17.75 -8.35 20.14
C GLN A 183 17.37 -9.31 19.00
N HIS A 184 16.81 -10.48 19.33
CA HIS A 184 16.55 -11.55 18.35
C HIS A 184 15.07 -11.71 17.95
N GLU A 185 14.12 -11.22 18.75
CA GLU A 185 12.69 -11.37 18.51
C GLU A 185 11.88 -10.17 19.03
N LEU A 186 10.72 -9.91 18.42
CA LEU A 186 9.80 -8.88 18.91
C LEU A 186 9.05 -9.32 20.18
N TYR A 187 8.84 -10.62 20.35
CA TYR A 187 8.17 -11.19 21.52
C TYR A 187 8.55 -12.66 21.70
N SER A 188 8.55 -13.13 22.95
CA SER A 188 8.85 -14.52 23.28
C SER A 188 7.67 -15.46 22.98
N LYS A 189 7.94 -16.78 22.93
CA LYS A 189 6.95 -17.78 22.51
C LYS A 189 5.64 -17.74 23.28
N ASP A 190 5.73 -17.64 24.59
CA ASP A 190 4.59 -17.72 25.51
C ASP A 190 4.28 -16.34 26.12
N CYS A 191 4.55 -15.26 25.37
CA CYS A 191 4.34 -13.89 25.83
C CYS A 191 2.83 -13.57 25.95
N PRO A 192 2.28 -13.41 27.17
CA PRO A 192 0.84 -13.18 27.36
C PRO A 192 0.41 -11.79 26.88
N LEU A 193 1.35 -10.84 26.78
CA LEU A 193 1.07 -9.48 26.31
C LEU A 193 0.59 -9.47 24.86
N VAL A 194 1.00 -10.45 24.05
CA VAL A 194 0.54 -10.46 22.66
C VAL A 194 -0.95 -10.75 22.58
N ASP A 195 -1.40 -11.79 23.28
CA ASP A 195 -2.81 -12.18 23.22
C ASP A 195 -3.70 -11.09 23.84
N GLU A 196 -3.21 -10.42 24.88
CA GLU A 196 -3.85 -9.23 25.44
C GLU A 196 -3.91 -8.06 24.44
N LEU A 197 -2.82 -7.77 23.70
CA LEU A 197 -2.83 -6.73 22.65
C LEU A 197 -3.84 -7.06 21.54
N LEU A 198 -3.88 -8.32 21.09
CA LEU A 198 -4.84 -8.77 20.07
C LEU A 198 -6.28 -8.58 20.56
N ARG A 199 -6.56 -8.94 21.82
CA ARG A 199 -7.88 -8.75 22.44
C ARG A 199 -8.24 -7.28 22.60
N GLN A 200 -7.31 -6.44 23.07
CA GLN A 200 -7.54 -5.01 23.24
C GLN A 200 -7.86 -4.33 21.90
N MET A 201 -7.06 -4.58 20.87
CA MET A 201 -7.34 -4.03 19.53
C MET A 201 -8.68 -4.51 18.95
N GLN A 202 -9.14 -5.72 19.31
CA GLN A 202 -10.45 -6.23 18.89
C GLN A 202 -11.65 -5.61 19.60
N THR A 203 -11.50 -5.24 20.88
CA THR A 203 -12.64 -5.00 21.78
C THR A 203 -12.69 -3.61 22.38
N GLU A 204 -11.56 -2.92 22.51
CA GLU A 204 -11.52 -1.59 23.11
C GLU A 204 -12.23 -0.57 22.25
N THR A 205 -12.78 0.46 22.88
CA THR A 205 -13.50 1.52 22.18
C THR A 205 -12.54 2.38 21.37
N VAL A 206 -12.88 2.72 20.13
CA VAL A 206 -12.07 3.67 19.35
C VAL A 206 -12.29 5.08 19.88
N LEU A 207 -11.20 5.76 20.29
CA LEU A 207 -11.24 7.14 20.75
C LEU A 207 -11.11 8.12 19.60
N HIS A 208 -10.15 7.87 18.72
CA HIS A 208 -9.81 8.79 17.64
C HIS A 208 -9.24 8.04 16.43
N VAL A 209 -9.50 8.58 15.24
CA VAL A 209 -9.08 8.03 13.95
C VAL A 209 -8.44 9.13 13.12
N ALA A 210 -7.16 8.94 12.81
CA ALA A 210 -6.43 9.81 11.89
C ALA A 210 -5.91 9.03 10.69
N GLN A 211 -5.68 9.72 9.58
CA GLN A 211 -4.98 9.12 8.47
C GLN A 211 -3.47 9.20 8.67
N LYS A 212 -2.76 8.08 8.45
CA LYS A 212 -1.30 8.10 8.45
C LYS A 212 -0.77 8.86 7.24
N SER A 213 0.09 9.86 7.47
CA SER A 213 0.76 10.61 6.41
C SER A 213 1.92 9.81 5.76
N GLY A 214 2.22 10.14 4.51
CA GLY A 214 3.37 9.61 3.77
C GLY A 214 3.24 8.15 3.31
N GLY A 215 2.03 7.59 3.28
CA GLY A 215 1.75 6.26 2.74
C GLY A 215 1.47 6.26 1.24
N THR A 216 1.67 5.11 0.58
CA THR A 216 1.27 4.90 -0.81
C THR A 216 -0.23 4.62 -0.93
N GLN A 217 -0.73 3.66 -0.14
CA GLN A 217 -2.14 3.31 -0.03
C GLN A 217 -2.72 3.75 1.33
N LEU A 218 -4.05 3.71 1.45
CA LEU A 218 -4.79 4.17 2.62
C LEU A 218 -4.46 3.36 3.88
N LYS A 219 -4.06 4.06 4.95
CA LYS A 219 -3.79 3.49 6.28
C LYS A 219 -4.27 4.49 7.33
N LEU A 220 -5.02 4.01 8.31
CA LEU A 220 -5.48 4.84 9.43
C LEU A 220 -4.72 4.49 10.69
N VAL A 221 -4.60 5.46 11.58
CA VAL A 221 -4.11 5.31 12.94
C VAL A 221 -5.35 5.34 13.84
N ILE A 222 -5.49 4.30 14.65
CA ILE A 222 -6.59 4.14 15.60
C ILE A 222 -6.00 4.30 16.99
N ASP A 223 -6.52 5.28 17.73
CA ASP A 223 -6.16 5.52 19.12
C ASP A 223 -7.23 4.90 20.03
N TYR A 224 -6.78 4.16 21.02
CA TYR A 224 -7.60 3.51 22.04
C TYR A 224 -7.41 4.16 23.41
N PRO A 225 -8.26 3.84 24.40
CA PRO A 225 -7.95 4.14 25.79
C PRO A 225 -6.61 3.53 26.20
N ASN A 226 -5.90 4.20 27.10
CA ASN A 226 -4.59 3.78 27.61
C ASN A 226 -3.47 3.84 26.56
N ASP A 227 -3.44 4.87 25.71
CA ASP A 227 -2.36 5.18 24.76
C ASP A 227 -1.95 4.04 23.81
N LEU A 228 -2.80 3.01 23.69
CA LEU A 228 -2.66 1.95 22.69
C LEU A 228 -2.97 2.54 21.32
N GLN A 229 -2.09 2.30 20.37
CA GLN A 229 -2.27 2.69 18.97
C GLN A 229 -2.21 1.48 18.05
N ALA A 230 -3.11 1.43 17.08
CA ALA A 230 -3.09 0.42 16.02
C ALA A 230 -3.12 1.04 14.63
N LEU A 231 -2.37 0.45 13.71
CA LEU A 231 -2.44 0.76 12.29
C LEU A 231 -3.56 -0.05 11.67
N PHE A 232 -4.60 0.64 11.21
CA PHE A 232 -5.75 0.04 10.56
C PHE A 232 -5.59 0.01 9.04
N LYS A 233 -5.81 -1.17 8.46
CA LYS A 233 -6.01 -1.34 7.02
C LYS A 233 -7.40 -1.90 6.75
N PRO A 234 -8.25 -1.18 6.01
CA PRO A 234 -9.60 -1.61 5.70
C PRO A 234 -9.63 -2.76 4.67
N MET A 235 -10.67 -3.59 4.76
CA MET A 235 -11.03 -4.55 3.73
C MET A 235 -11.47 -3.82 2.46
N ARG A 236 -10.97 -4.27 1.32
CA ARG A 236 -11.31 -3.72 -0.01
C ARG A 236 -12.04 -4.73 -0.90
N PHE A 237 -11.62 -5.98 -0.86
CA PHE A 237 -12.10 -7.04 -1.75
C PHE A 237 -12.52 -8.28 -0.97
N PRO A 238 -13.45 -9.09 -1.50
CA PRO A 238 -13.78 -10.39 -0.94
C PRO A 238 -12.57 -11.33 -0.98
N ARG A 239 -12.59 -12.39 -0.17
CA ARG A 239 -11.43 -13.28 0.03
C ARG A 239 -11.04 -14.04 -1.23
N GLU A 240 -12.02 -14.30 -2.09
CA GLU A 240 -11.91 -15.06 -3.33
C GLU A 240 -11.27 -14.26 -4.46
N GLN A 241 -11.23 -12.92 -4.35
CA GLN A 241 -10.69 -12.08 -5.39
C GLN A 241 -9.17 -12.19 -5.45
N GLN A 242 -8.67 -12.69 -6.57
CA GLN A 242 -7.23 -12.76 -6.85
C GLN A 242 -6.72 -11.48 -7.53
N THR A 243 -5.41 -11.26 -7.43
CA THR A 243 -4.74 -10.18 -8.16
C THR A 243 -4.77 -10.51 -9.66
N LEU A 244 -5.12 -9.54 -10.50
CA LEU A 244 -5.24 -9.77 -11.94
C LEU A 244 -3.88 -10.12 -12.54
N PRO A 245 -3.79 -11.04 -13.53
CA PRO A 245 -2.51 -11.45 -14.12
C PRO A 245 -1.70 -10.29 -14.72
N ASN A 246 -2.38 -9.25 -15.18
CA ASN A 246 -1.77 -8.07 -15.79
C ASN A 246 -1.36 -6.99 -14.77
N HIS A 247 -1.58 -7.21 -13.47
CA HIS A 247 -1.14 -6.30 -12.42
C HIS A 247 0.31 -6.58 -12.05
N PHE A 248 1.15 -5.54 -12.13
CA PHE A 248 2.48 -5.59 -11.56
C PHE A 248 2.40 -5.53 -10.02
N TYR A 249 3.44 -6.05 -9.35
CA TYR A 249 3.56 -6.03 -7.89
C TYR A 249 3.46 -4.62 -7.26
N PHE A 250 3.82 -3.56 -7.99
CA PHE A 250 3.75 -2.18 -7.52
C PHE A 250 2.39 -1.50 -7.78
N THR A 251 1.47 -2.18 -8.46
CA THR A 251 0.07 -1.74 -8.67
C THR A 251 -0.93 -2.57 -7.87
N ASP A 252 -0.46 -3.56 -7.10
CA ASP A 252 -1.36 -4.42 -6.36
C ASP A 252 -1.99 -3.69 -5.17
N TYR A 253 -3.22 -4.06 -4.84
CA TYR A 253 -3.93 -3.51 -3.70
C TYR A 253 -3.46 -4.19 -2.42
N GLU A 254 -3.20 -3.41 -1.37
CA GLU A 254 -2.97 -3.99 -0.05
C GLU A 254 -4.24 -4.69 0.45
N ARG A 255 -4.06 -5.83 1.12
CA ARG A 255 -5.13 -6.66 1.65
C ARG A 255 -4.98 -6.81 3.16
N HIS A 256 -6.00 -6.43 3.91
CA HIS A 256 -5.96 -6.46 5.38
C HIS A 256 -5.78 -7.89 5.93
N ASN A 257 -6.41 -8.89 5.29
CA ASN A 257 -6.28 -10.28 5.69
C ASN A 257 -4.86 -10.84 5.48
N ALA A 258 -4.07 -10.27 4.55
CA ALA A 258 -2.67 -10.65 4.38
C ALA A 258 -1.81 -10.22 5.58
N GLU A 259 -2.09 -9.06 6.19
CA GLU A 259 -1.39 -8.61 7.41
C GLU A 259 -1.65 -9.56 8.58
N ILE A 260 -2.91 -9.95 8.76
CA ILE A 260 -3.33 -10.90 9.81
C ILE A 260 -2.65 -12.25 9.57
N ALA A 261 -2.76 -12.80 8.36
CA ALA A 261 -2.18 -14.09 8.02
C ALA A 261 -0.65 -14.10 8.17
N ALA A 262 0.03 -13.03 7.74
CA ALA A 262 1.49 -12.93 7.83
C ALA A 262 1.97 -12.94 9.29
N PHE A 263 1.29 -12.23 10.19
CA PHE A 263 1.60 -12.27 11.62
C PHE A 263 1.45 -13.68 12.21
N HIS A 264 0.33 -14.35 11.94
CA HIS A 264 0.10 -15.71 12.46
C HIS A 264 1.06 -16.72 11.85
N LEU A 265 1.40 -16.59 10.56
CA LEU A 265 2.38 -17.46 9.90
C LEU A 265 3.79 -17.25 10.49
N ASP A 266 4.23 -16.00 10.68
CA ASP A 266 5.50 -15.65 11.34
C ASP A 266 5.60 -16.28 12.74
N ARG A 267 4.51 -16.25 13.51
CA ARG A 267 4.40 -16.92 14.81
C ARG A 267 4.50 -18.44 14.71
N LEU A 268 3.78 -19.07 13.76
CA LEU A 268 3.77 -20.52 13.55
C LEU A 268 5.13 -21.06 13.11
N MET A 269 5.84 -20.30 12.29
CA MET A 269 7.20 -20.60 11.83
C MET A 269 8.27 -20.34 12.91
N GLY A 270 7.88 -19.79 14.06
CA GLY A 270 8.78 -19.52 15.18
C GLY A 270 9.69 -18.32 14.98
N PHE A 271 9.40 -17.45 14.02
CA PHE A 271 10.21 -16.26 13.72
C PHE A 271 10.00 -15.14 14.74
N ARG A 272 8.73 -14.81 15.07
CA ARG A 272 8.36 -13.76 16.04
C ARG A 272 8.97 -12.40 15.71
N ARG A 273 8.97 -12.04 14.42
CA ARG A 273 9.48 -10.78 13.88
C ARG A 273 8.38 -9.90 13.28
N ALA A 274 7.13 -10.38 13.24
CA ALA A 274 5.97 -9.59 12.87
C ALA A 274 5.32 -8.96 14.12
N MET A 275 4.87 -7.71 14.00
CA MET A 275 4.08 -7.08 15.06
C MET A 275 2.73 -7.81 15.23
N PRO A 276 2.12 -7.80 16.43
CA PRO A 276 0.78 -8.34 16.63
C PRO A 276 -0.26 -7.71 15.71
N VAL A 277 -0.98 -8.54 14.95
CA VAL A 277 -2.06 -8.10 14.05
C VAL A 277 -3.32 -8.90 14.30
N THR A 278 -4.46 -8.21 14.39
CA THR A 278 -5.78 -8.83 14.56
C THR A 278 -6.80 -8.30 13.56
N GLY A 279 -7.83 -9.09 13.28
CA GLY A 279 -9.00 -8.64 12.51
C GLY A 279 -10.09 -8.09 13.43
N ARG A 280 -10.77 -7.03 13.01
CA ARG A 280 -11.97 -6.51 13.69
C ARG A 280 -12.96 -5.93 12.68
N LEU A 281 -14.24 -6.10 13.00
CA LEU A 281 -15.35 -5.50 12.28
C LEU A 281 -15.73 -4.19 12.98
N LEU A 282 -15.70 -3.08 12.25
CA LEU A 282 -16.07 -1.76 12.76
C LEU A 282 -17.44 -1.33 12.24
N ASN A 283 -18.15 -0.55 13.05
CA ASN A 283 -19.21 0.31 12.55
C ASN A 283 -18.60 1.61 11.99
N VAL A 284 -18.70 1.80 10.67
CA VAL A 284 -18.13 2.95 9.95
C VAL A 284 -18.68 4.27 10.48
N THR A 285 -19.95 4.34 10.87
CA THR A 285 -20.55 5.57 11.36
C THR A 285 -20.03 5.93 12.76
N SER A 286 -20.15 5.01 13.72
CA SER A 286 -19.84 5.29 15.11
C SER A 286 -18.36 5.20 15.45
N GLU A 287 -17.60 4.31 14.81
CA GLU A 287 -16.19 4.03 15.17
C GLU A 287 -15.19 4.65 14.19
N LEU A 288 -15.60 5.03 12.98
CA LEU A 288 -14.72 5.74 12.03
C LEU A 288 -15.15 7.18 11.82
N TYR A 289 -16.31 7.42 11.20
CA TYR A 289 -16.76 8.76 10.82
C TYR A 289 -16.86 9.71 12.01
N SER A 290 -17.54 9.30 13.09
CA SER A 290 -17.70 10.15 14.28
C SER A 290 -16.39 10.41 15.05
N LYS A 291 -15.34 9.63 14.76
CA LYS A 291 -14.03 9.67 15.42
C LYS A 291 -12.92 10.22 14.51
N ALA A 292 -13.25 10.53 13.25
CA ALA A 292 -12.31 10.99 12.25
C ALA A 292 -12.09 12.50 12.37
N GLU A 293 -10.85 12.93 12.16
CA GLU A 293 -10.50 14.35 12.16
C GLU A 293 -9.82 14.80 10.85
N GLY A 294 -9.79 16.12 10.69
CA GLY A 294 -9.04 16.81 9.64
C GLY A 294 -9.36 16.32 8.23
N ASP A 295 -8.30 16.03 7.48
CA ASP A 295 -8.39 15.67 6.07
C ASP A 295 -9.17 14.38 5.82
N LEU A 296 -9.14 13.42 6.75
CA LEU A 296 -9.86 12.16 6.61
C LEU A 296 -11.37 12.39 6.62
N LEU A 297 -11.86 13.19 7.58
CA LEU A 297 -13.28 13.47 7.78
C LEU A 297 -13.94 14.05 6.51
N SER A 298 -13.22 14.94 5.81
CA SER A 298 -13.69 15.56 4.57
C SER A 298 -13.87 14.60 3.38
N THR A 299 -13.35 13.37 3.47
CA THR A 299 -13.41 12.38 2.38
C THR A 299 -14.57 11.40 2.51
N PHE A 300 -15.39 11.53 3.56
CA PHE A 300 -16.57 10.71 3.74
C PHE A 300 -17.73 11.18 2.85
N PHE A 301 -18.48 10.23 2.30
CA PHE A 301 -19.65 10.49 1.47
C PHE A 301 -20.61 9.29 1.47
N ILE A 302 -21.84 9.52 1.02
CA ILE A 302 -22.83 8.45 0.82
C ILE A 302 -22.81 8.03 -0.64
N SER A 303 -22.64 6.73 -0.90
CA SER A 303 -22.68 6.17 -2.25
C SER A 303 -24.10 6.14 -2.82
N PRO A 304 -24.29 5.95 -4.15
CA PRO A 304 -25.61 5.77 -4.75
C PRO A 304 -26.40 4.57 -4.20
N SER A 305 -25.72 3.61 -3.57
CA SER A 305 -26.33 2.45 -2.89
C SER A 305 -26.55 2.69 -1.40
N GLU A 306 -26.55 3.95 -0.96
CA GLU A 306 -26.81 4.39 0.42
C GLU A 306 -25.80 3.89 1.48
N ASN A 307 -24.64 3.39 1.04
CA ASN A 307 -23.56 3.02 1.96
C ASN A 307 -22.68 4.23 2.31
N LEU A 308 -22.24 4.31 3.57
CA LEU A 308 -21.23 5.27 4.01
C LEU A 308 -19.85 4.83 3.54
N CYS A 309 -19.17 5.72 2.80
CA CYS A 309 -17.89 5.47 2.18
C CYS A 309 -16.86 6.55 2.53
N PHE A 310 -15.58 6.23 2.38
CA PHE A 310 -14.46 7.17 2.50
C PHE A 310 -13.29 6.73 1.62
N HIS A 311 -12.45 7.67 1.19
CA HIS A 311 -11.27 7.35 0.38
C HIS A 311 -9.94 7.86 0.96
N GLY A 312 -9.96 8.83 1.88
CA GLY A 312 -8.74 9.44 2.43
C GLY A 312 -7.88 10.13 1.36
N LYS A 313 -6.60 10.38 1.69
CA LYS A 313 -5.63 11.13 0.88
C LYS A 313 -4.28 10.41 0.80
N CYS A 314 -4.08 9.59 -0.22
CA CYS A 314 -2.83 8.88 -0.48
C CYS A 314 -2.49 8.90 -1.97
N SER A 315 -1.29 8.44 -2.35
CA SER A 315 -0.85 8.52 -3.74
C SER A 315 -1.46 7.48 -4.66
N TYR A 316 -1.91 6.34 -4.12
CA TYR A 316 -2.52 5.25 -4.88
C TYR A 316 -3.94 4.95 -4.37
N TYR A 317 -4.92 5.00 -5.27
CA TYR A 317 -6.28 4.51 -5.03
C TYR A 317 -7.02 5.18 -3.85
N CYS A 318 -6.70 6.45 -3.57
CA CYS A 318 -7.42 7.31 -2.62
C CYS A 318 -8.25 8.35 -3.38
N ASP A 319 -9.24 7.89 -4.12
CA ASP A 319 -10.19 8.70 -4.87
C ASP A 319 -11.59 8.09 -4.78
N THR A 320 -12.61 8.80 -5.27
CA THR A 320 -14.02 8.36 -5.21
C THR A 320 -14.26 7.03 -5.93
N SER A 321 -13.52 6.72 -7.00
CA SER A 321 -13.69 5.47 -7.76
C SER A 321 -13.10 4.25 -7.06
N HIS A 322 -12.18 4.47 -6.11
CA HIS A 322 -11.55 3.44 -5.28
C HIS A 322 -11.91 3.63 -3.80
N ALA A 323 -13.04 4.26 -3.50
CA ALA A 323 -13.49 4.47 -2.14
C ALA A 323 -13.77 3.13 -1.43
N ILE A 324 -13.70 3.17 -0.11
CA ILE A 324 -13.99 2.06 0.77
C ILE A 324 -15.33 2.32 1.41
N CYS A 325 -16.22 1.33 1.31
CA CYS A 325 -17.60 1.46 1.74
C CYS A 325 -17.93 0.40 2.77
N GLY A 326 -18.79 0.76 3.73
CA GLY A 326 -19.47 -0.22 4.56
C GLY A 326 -20.50 -1.03 3.76
N SER A 327 -21.00 -2.11 4.37
CA SER A 327 -22.14 -2.88 3.85
C SER A 327 -23.15 -3.20 4.96
N PRO A 328 -24.16 -2.35 5.21
CA PRO A 328 -24.23 -0.95 4.77
C PRO A 328 -23.30 -0.02 5.58
N ASP A 329 -23.10 -0.33 6.86
CA ASP A 329 -22.33 0.49 7.80
C ASP A 329 -21.21 -0.30 8.51
N LYS A 330 -21.02 -1.58 8.18
CA LYS A 330 -19.94 -2.40 8.75
C LYS A 330 -18.77 -2.52 7.79
N LEU A 331 -17.56 -2.44 8.32
CA LEU A 331 -16.31 -2.58 7.57
C LEU A 331 -15.30 -3.40 8.37
N GLU A 332 -14.83 -4.49 7.78
CA GLU A 332 -13.75 -5.28 8.36
C GLU A 332 -12.40 -4.61 8.08
N GLY A 333 -11.42 -4.82 8.96
CA GLY A 333 -10.04 -4.47 8.68
C GLY A 333 -9.05 -5.12 9.64
N SER A 334 -7.77 -4.96 9.33
CA SER A 334 -6.65 -5.44 10.14
C SER A 334 -6.13 -4.33 11.02
N PHE A 335 -5.80 -4.66 12.26
CA PHE A 335 -5.26 -3.76 13.28
C PHE A 335 -3.91 -4.29 13.72
N ALA A 336 -2.85 -3.60 13.32
CA ALA A 336 -1.49 -3.93 13.70
C ALA A 336 -1.03 -3.02 14.84
N ALA A 337 -0.53 -3.59 15.93
CA ALA A 337 0.00 -2.80 17.05
C ALA A 337 1.18 -1.92 16.57
N PHE A 338 1.24 -0.69 17.05
CA PHE A 338 2.30 0.24 16.65
C PHE A 338 3.68 -0.18 17.17
N LEU A 339 4.70 0.06 16.34
CA LEU A 339 6.09 0.00 16.79
C LEU A 339 6.38 1.10 17.82
N PRO A 340 7.40 0.92 18.67
CA PRO A 340 7.86 1.97 19.56
C PRO A 340 8.25 3.22 18.77
N SER A 341 8.11 4.39 19.40
CA SER A 341 8.53 5.64 18.77
C SER A 341 10.02 5.64 18.43
N SER A 342 10.40 6.34 17.37
CA SER A 342 11.80 6.47 16.95
C SER A 342 12.69 7.12 18.02
N LYS A 343 12.10 7.91 18.93
CA LYS A 343 12.79 8.49 20.09
C LYS A 343 13.22 7.41 21.09
N LEU A 344 12.38 6.40 21.28
CA LEU A 344 12.64 5.29 22.20
C LEU A 344 13.55 4.24 21.55
N ALA A 345 13.19 3.81 20.35
CA ALA A 345 13.88 2.77 19.59
C ALA A 345 14.00 3.19 18.12
N PRO A 346 15.12 3.81 17.71
CA PRO A 346 15.30 4.26 16.34
C PRO A 346 15.38 3.07 15.38
N THR A 347 14.56 3.10 14.33
CA THR A 347 14.54 2.08 13.28
C THR A 347 15.45 2.48 12.12
N LYS A 348 16.15 1.50 11.54
CA LYS A 348 16.94 1.70 10.31
C LYS A 348 16.23 1.07 9.11
N VAL A 349 16.14 1.82 8.01
CA VAL A 349 15.59 1.34 6.75
C VAL A 349 16.74 0.89 5.85
N TRP A 350 16.68 -0.36 5.38
CA TRP A 350 17.68 -0.95 4.49
C TRP A 350 17.08 -1.18 3.10
N ARG A 351 17.85 -0.85 2.06
CA ARG A 351 17.48 -1.21 0.69
C ARG A 351 17.81 -2.69 0.48
N HIS A 352 16.80 -3.51 0.26
CA HIS A 352 16.97 -4.94 0.02
C HIS A 352 17.79 -5.18 -1.27
N PRO A 353 18.79 -6.08 -1.27
CA PRO A 353 19.61 -6.34 -2.46
C PRO A 353 18.80 -6.98 -3.60
N TRP A 354 17.77 -7.76 -3.29
CA TRP A 354 16.79 -8.26 -4.28
C TRP A 354 15.61 -7.31 -4.50
N ARG A 355 15.81 -5.99 -4.34
CA ARG A 355 14.77 -4.99 -4.68
C ARG A 355 14.49 -5.07 -6.18
N ARG A 356 13.22 -5.26 -6.55
CA ARG A 356 12.74 -5.28 -7.95
C ARG A 356 12.90 -3.91 -8.62
N SER A 357 12.74 -3.84 -9.94
CA SER A 357 12.97 -2.64 -10.76
C SER A 357 11.94 -1.52 -10.59
N TYR A 358 10.70 -1.83 -10.17
CA TYR A 358 9.56 -0.90 -10.14
C TYR A 358 9.35 -0.17 -11.48
N HIS A 359 9.56 -0.91 -12.57
CA HIS A 359 9.37 -0.45 -13.94
C HIS A 359 8.67 -1.55 -14.74
N LYS A 360 7.85 -1.14 -15.71
CA LYS A 360 7.11 -2.04 -16.61
C LYS A 360 7.95 -2.63 -17.73
#